data_AF-A0A395I3A3-F1
#
_entry.id   AF-A0A395I3A3-F1
#
_cell.length_a   1.000
_cell.length_b   1.000
_cell.length_c   1.000
_cell.angle_alpha   90.00
_cell.angle_beta   90.00
_cell.angle_gamma   90.00
#
_symmetry.space_group_name_H-M   'P 1'
#
loop_
_entity.id
_entity.type
_entity.pdbx_description
1 polymer ?
#
loop_
_entity_poly.entity_id
_entity_poly.type
_entity_poly.pdbx_seq_one_letter_code
_entity_poly.pdbx_strand_id
1 'polypeptide(L)'
;MAEGPQLLHVTDIANDDQKLVELVRKELKEWRNLEIPATSSNITLEQNWVICNEGGKDLGTADRSIRALLVTQKGKWGAVRVDSDPVTNVVTGKGDECYIVFIEPGQVCRFYQQPAVRYFRLQGS
;
A
#
# COMPACT_ATOMS: atom_id res chain seq x y z
N MET A 1 -5.93 19.80 -8.25
CA MET A 1 -4.69 19.33 -8.90
C MET A 1 -4.46 17.95 -8.32
N ALA A 2 -4.43 16.90 -9.14
CA ALA A 2 -4.23 15.55 -8.65
C ALA A 2 -2.77 15.43 -8.20
N GLU A 3 -2.52 15.61 -6.91
CA GLU A 3 -1.26 15.20 -6.30
C GLU A 3 -1.22 13.67 -6.43
N GLY A 4 -0.18 13.13 -7.06
CA GLY A 4 -0.09 11.71 -7.35
C GLY A 4 -0.20 10.83 -6.07
N PRO A 5 -0.25 9.50 -6.24
CA PRO A 5 -0.33 8.53 -5.15
C PRO A 5 0.60 8.88 -4.00
N GLN A 6 0.04 9.06 -2.80
CA GLN A 6 0.86 9.35 -1.62
C GLN A 6 1.66 8.12 -1.22
N LEU A 7 2.93 8.40 -0.92
CA LEU A 7 3.88 7.47 -0.38
C LEU A 7 4.28 7.98 1.00
N LEU A 8 4.09 7.17 2.04
CA LEU A 8 4.54 7.50 3.38
C LEU A 8 5.69 6.57 3.79
N HIS A 9 6.80 7.15 4.21
CA HIS A 9 7.91 6.43 4.84
C HIS A 9 7.54 6.12 6.30
N VAL A 10 7.55 4.83 6.67
CA VAL A 10 7.03 4.34 7.96
C VAL A 10 7.99 3.38 8.67
N THR A 11 9.27 3.39 8.30
CA THR A 11 10.29 2.49 8.85
C THR A 11 10.30 2.47 10.39
N ASP A 12 10.16 3.63 11.03
CA ASP A 12 10.20 3.76 12.50
C ASP A 12 9.02 3.08 13.21
N ILE A 13 7.92 2.81 12.50
CA ILE A 13 6.71 2.16 13.02
C ILE A 13 6.41 0.84 12.32
N ALA A 14 7.33 0.32 11.50
CA ALA A 14 7.10 -0.84 10.64
C ALA A 14 6.72 -2.13 11.39
N ASN A 15 7.09 -2.22 12.68
CA ASN A 15 6.79 -3.34 13.56
C ASN A 15 5.59 -3.10 14.49
N ASP A 16 4.93 -1.94 14.38
CA ASP A 16 3.79 -1.54 15.21
C ASP A 16 2.52 -1.53 14.35
N ASP A 17 1.91 -2.72 14.21
CA ASP A 17 0.72 -2.93 13.39
C ASP A 17 -0.43 -1.98 13.77
N GLN A 18 -0.57 -1.67 15.07
CA GLN A 18 -1.60 -0.76 15.54
C GLN A 18 -1.37 0.66 15.02
N LYS A 19 -0.14 1.19 15.15
CA LYS A 19 0.21 2.51 14.62
C LYS A 19 0.08 2.57 13.10
N LEU A 20 0.49 1.53 12.39
CA LEU A 20 0.35 1.44 10.94
C LEU A 20 -1.13 1.53 10.52
N VAL A 21 -2.01 0.78 11.19
CA VAL A 21 -3.45 0.81 10.92
C VAL A 21 -4.06 2.16 11.27
N GLU A 22 -3.67 2.77 12.39
CA GLU A 22 -4.14 4.10 12.80
C GLU A 22 -3.72 5.19 11.80
N LEU A 23 -2.47 5.15 11.31
CA LEU A 23 -1.96 6.05 10.28
C LEU A 23 -2.76 5.91 8.98
N VAL A 24 -2.93 4.69 8.47
CA VAL A 24 -3.71 4.44 7.23
C VAL A 24 -5.15 4.89 7.40
N ARG A 25 -5.76 4.65 8.57
CA ARG A 25 -7.12 5.09 8.87
C ARG A 25 -7.24 6.61 8.84
N LYS A 26 -6.25 7.34 9.36
CA LYS A 26 -6.23 8.80 9.36
C LYS A 26 -6.13 9.34 7.93
N GLU A 27 -5.15 8.87 7.16
CA GLU A 27 -4.92 9.32 5.77
C GLU A 27 -6.12 9.02 4.87
N LEU A 28 -6.70 7.82 4.95
CA LEU A 28 -7.89 7.47 4.16
C LEU A 28 -9.12 8.31 4.51
N LYS A 29 -9.23 8.81 5.76
CA LYS A 29 -10.29 9.74 6.16
C LYS A 29 -10.07 11.12 5.56
N GLU A 30 -8.85 11.64 5.64
CA GLU A 30 -8.49 12.96 5.11
C GLU A 30 -8.63 13.01 3.58
N TRP A 31 -8.23 11.93 2.88
CA TRP A 31 -8.35 11.81 1.43
C TRP A 31 -9.77 11.84 0.92
N ARG A 32 -10.66 11.11 1.60
CA ARG A 32 -11.93 10.82 0.97
C ARG A 32 -12.92 11.98 1.05
N ASN A 33 -12.86 12.87 2.05
CA ASN A 33 -14.01 13.72 2.45
C ASN A 33 -15.35 12.93 2.54
N LEU A 34 -15.31 11.60 2.37
CA LEU A 34 -16.40 10.70 2.56
C LEU A 34 -16.43 10.58 4.06
N GLU A 35 -17.59 10.86 4.61
CA GLU A 35 -18.07 10.22 5.80
C GLU A 35 -17.86 8.71 5.59
N ILE A 36 -16.66 8.20 5.90
CA ILE A 36 -16.51 6.83 6.35
C ILE A 36 -17.35 6.88 7.61
N PRO A 37 -18.60 6.35 7.61
CA PRO A 37 -19.44 6.44 8.78
C PRO A 37 -18.58 5.95 9.94
N ALA A 38 -18.61 6.68 11.06
CA ALA A 38 -17.80 6.40 12.23
C ALA A 38 -17.91 4.94 12.71
N THR A 39 -18.94 4.24 12.21
CA THR A 39 -19.14 2.80 12.22
C THR A 39 -18.58 2.10 10.97
N SER A 40 -17.54 1.28 11.17
CA SER A 40 -17.36 -0.01 10.46
C SER A 40 -16.61 -0.06 9.13
N SER A 41 -15.52 0.67 8.96
CA SER A 41 -14.42 0.17 8.12
C SER A 41 -13.33 -0.37 9.03
N ASN A 42 -13.45 -1.63 9.45
CA ASN A 42 -12.36 -2.31 10.15
C ASN A 42 -11.23 -2.52 9.14
N ILE A 43 -10.34 -1.52 9.05
CA ILE A 43 -9.07 -1.66 8.35
C ILE A 43 -8.23 -2.64 9.17
N THR A 44 -7.84 -3.72 8.53
CA THR A 44 -6.94 -4.72 9.09
C THR A 44 -5.69 -4.78 8.24
N LEU A 45 -4.54 -4.89 8.88
CA LEU A 45 -3.29 -5.19 8.21
C LEU A 45 -3.12 -6.71 8.21
N GLU A 46 -2.92 -7.31 7.04
CA GLU A 46 -2.62 -8.74 6.97
C GLU A 46 -1.36 -9.06 7.78
N GLN A 47 -1.35 -10.17 8.51
CA GLN A 47 -0.21 -10.53 9.37
C GLN A 47 1.00 -11.02 8.57
N ASN A 48 0.74 -11.69 7.45
CA ASN A 48 1.79 -12.32 6.66
C ASN A 48 2.26 -11.41 5.53
N TRP A 49 3.58 -11.34 5.36
CA TRP A 49 4.17 -10.77 4.16
C TRP A 49 3.90 -11.69 2.97
N VAL A 50 3.42 -11.10 1.88
CA VAL A 50 3.24 -11.77 0.59
C VAL A 50 4.37 -11.36 -0.33
N ILE A 51 5.13 -12.33 -0.85
CA ILE A 51 6.12 -12.09 -1.90
C ILE A 51 5.38 -12.07 -3.24
N CYS A 52 5.32 -10.92 -3.88
CA CYS A 52 4.71 -10.81 -5.20
C CYS A 52 5.64 -11.41 -6.28
N ASN A 53 5.04 -11.99 -7.33
CA ASN A 53 5.75 -12.61 -8.46
C ASN A 53 6.79 -13.69 -8.06
N GLU A 54 6.53 -14.43 -6.98
CA GLU A 54 7.31 -15.61 -6.62
C GLU A 54 7.19 -16.67 -7.74
N GLY A 55 8.32 -17.14 -8.27
CA GLY A 55 8.35 -18.13 -9.36
C GLY A 55 8.05 -17.62 -10.78
N GLY A 56 8.03 -16.30 -11.02
CA GLY A 56 7.82 -15.74 -12.36
C GLY A 56 6.38 -15.79 -12.86
N LYS A 57 5.42 -16.15 -11.99
CA LYS A 57 3.99 -16.01 -12.25
C LYS A 57 3.54 -14.65 -11.75
N ASP A 58 3.12 -13.80 -12.69
CA ASP A 58 2.51 -12.50 -12.41
C ASP A 58 1.43 -12.62 -11.33
N LEU A 59 1.60 -11.90 -10.22
CA LEU A 59 0.42 -11.35 -9.52
C LEU A 59 -0.05 -10.07 -10.21
N GLY A 60 0.83 -9.42 -11.00
CA GLY A 60 0.58 -8.35 -11.98
C GLY A 60 0.10 -7.01 -11.42
N THR A 61 -0.83 -7.05 -10.48
CA THR A 61 -1.58 -5.92 -9.97
C THR A 61 -2.19 -6.21 -8.61
N ALA A 62 -2.20 -5.22 -7.71
CA ALA A 62 -2.99 -5.29 -6.49
C ALA A 62 -4.48 -5.37 -6.83
N ASP A 63 -5.25 -6.10 -6.02
CA ASP A 63 -6.69 -6.19 -6.17
C ASP A 63 -7.34 -4.79 -6.02
N ARG A 64 -8.40 -4.51 -6.78
CA ARG A 64 -9.07 -3.20 -6.80
C ARG A 64 -9.73 -2.82 -5.47
N SER A 65 -9.91 -3.76 -4.54
CA SER A 65 -10.40 -3.49 -3.18
C SER A 65 -9.29 -2.97 -2.25
N ILE A 66 -8.03 -3.23 -2.57
CA ILE A 66 -6.88 -2.75 -1.77
C ILE A 66 -6.74 -1.24 -1.98
N ARG A 67 -6.71 -0.51 -0.87
CA ARG A 67 -6.56 0.96 -0.85
C ARG A 67 -5.24 1.44 -0.25
N ALA A 68 -4.57 0.58 0.50
CA ALA A 68 -3.22 0.82 0.95
C ALA A 68 -2.47 -0.51 1.05
N LEU A 69 -1.17 -0.47 0.83
CA LEU A 69 -0.27 -1.60 1.09
C LEU A 69 0.99 -1.11 1.79
N LEU A 70 1.48 -1.92 2.73
CA LEU A 70 2.80 -1.78 3.30
C LEU A 70 3.78 -2.56 2.42
N VAL A 71 4.83 -1.92 1.96
CA VAL A 71 5.90 -2.56 1.18
C VAL A 71 7.22 -2.45 1.95
N THR A 72 7.97 -3.55 2.00
CA THR A 72 9.33 -3.58 2.56
C THR A 72 10.37 -3.84 1.48
N GLN A 73 11.55 -3.26 1.69
CA GLN A 73 12.72 -3.24 0.79
C GLN A 73 13.48 -4.56 0.65
N LYS A 74 12.94 -5.71 1.08
CA LYS A 74 13.52 -7.02 0.72
C LYS A 74 13.36 -7.39 -0.77
N GLY A 75 12.74 -6.51 -1.58
CA GLY A 75 12.59 -6.63 -3.02
C GLY A 75 13.61 -5.80 -3.81
N LYS A 76 13.89 -6.23 -5.05
CA LYS A 76 14.76 -5.52 -6.00
C LYS A 76 14.18 -4.13 -6.39
N TRP A 77 15.01 -3.25 -6.98
CA TRP A 77 14.70 -1.83 -7.25
C TRP A 77 13.47 -1.62 -8.16
N GLY A 78 12.57 -0.71 -7.78
CA GLY A 78 11.40 -0.32 -8.59
C GLY A 78 10.24 -1.31 -8.54
N ALA A 79 10.07 -2.02 -7.43
CA ALA A 79 9.19 -3.15 -7.33
C ALA A 79 7.69 -2.82 -7.24
N VAL A 80 7.31 -1.56 -6.99
CA VAL A 80 5.89 -1.15 -6.93
C VAL A 80 5.68 0.14 -7.73
N ARG A 81 4.67 0.13 -8.60
CA ARG A 81 4.27 1.30 -9.40
C ARG A 81 2.78 1.50 -9.30
N VAL A 82 2.35 2.72 -9.08
CA VAL A 82 0.95 3.10 -9.16
C VAL A 82 0.77 3.91 -10.44
N ASP A 83 0.00 3.35 -11.38
CA ASP A 83 -0.40 4.05 -12.60
C ASP A 83 -1.42 5.12 -12.23
N SER A 84 -0.94 6.35 -12.23
CA SER A 84 -1.63 7.61 -11.94
C SER A 84 -1.16 8.67 -12.93
N ASP A 85 -1.75 9.86 -12.91
CA ASP A 85 -1.30 11.01 -13.69
C ASP A 85 -0.93 12.18 -12.75
N PRO A 86 0.36 12.43 -12.46
CA PRO A 86 1.56 11.73 -12.97
C PRO A 86 1.75 10.34 -12.31
N VAL A 87 2.48 9.43 -12.97
CA VAL A 87 2.75 8.08 -12.47
C VAL A 87 3.60 8.12 -11.21
N THR A 88 3.16 7.50 -10.11
CA THR A 88 3.99 7.31 -8.92
C THR A 88 4.72 5.98 -8.99
N ASN A 89 6.05 6.06 -9.11
CA ASN A 89 6.91 4.90 -8.90
C ASN A 89 7.34 4.89 -7.44
N VAL A 90 7.04 3.81 -6.74
CA VAL A 90 7.51 3.62 -5.37
C VAL A 90 8.87 2.97 -5.45
N VAL A 91 9.91 3.79 -5.24
CA VAL A 91 11.29 3.34 -5.27
C VAL A 91 11.58 2.62 -3.95
N THR A 92 11.50 1.30 -3.96
CA THR A 92 12.06 0.46 -2.90
C THR A 92 13.57 0.33 -3.15
N GLY A 93 14.38 1.05 -2.36
CA GLY A 93 15.85 1.10 -2.45
C GLY A 93 16.54 -0.03 -1.68
N LYS A 94 17.86 0.10 -1.47
CA LYS A 94 18.65 -0.81 -0.61
C LYS A 94 18.45 -0.41 0.85
N GLY A 95 17.88 -1.30 1.67
CA GLY A 95 17.72 -1.09 3.11
C GLY A 95 16.62 -1.96 3.70
N ASP A 96 16.30 -1.71 4.97
CA ASP A 96 15.15 -2.29 5.67
C ASP A 96 13.97 -1.28 5.72
N GLU A 97 13.94 -0.30 4.80
CA GLU A 97 12.91 0.73 4.84
C GLU A 97 11.55 0.16 4.45
N CYS A 98 10.51 0.72 5.07
CA CYS A 98 9.13 0.34 4.84
C CYS A 98 8.33 1.57 4.44
N TYR A 99 7.44 1.39 3.46
CA TYR A 99 6.58 2.45 2.97
C TYR A 99 5.13 1.99 2.90
N ILE A 100 4.21 2.92 3.12
CA ILE A 100 2.81 2.74 2.82
C ILE A 100 2.52 3.41 1.49
N VAL A 101 1.96 2.63 0.57
CA VAL A 101 1.51 3.10 -0.74
C VAL A 101 0.00 3.17 -0.71
N PHE A 102 -0.56 4.35 -0.94
CA PHE A 102 -2.01 4.54 -1.08
C PHE A 102 -2.42 4.43 -2.55
N ILE A 103 -3.54 3.77 -2.79
CA ILE A 103 -4.08 3.51 -4.14
C ILE A 103 -5.46 4.14 -4.22
N GLU A 104 -5.59 5.17 -5.04
CA GLU A 104 -6.87 5.86 -5.26
C GLU A 104 -7.83 5.05 -6.14
N PRO A 105 -9.14 5.32 -6.05
CA PRO A 105 -10.10 4.79 -7.02
C PRO A 105 -9.69 5.14 -8.46
N GLY A 106 -9.57 4.14 -9.31
CA GLY A 106 -9.16 4.30 -10.71
C GLY A 106 -7.66 4.17 -10.96
N GLN A 107 -6.83 4.19 -9.91
CA GLN A 107 -5.41 3.89 -10.02
C GLN A 107 -5.17 2.38 -10.04
N VAL A 108 -4.05 1.99 -10.66
CA VAL A 108 -3.64 0.59 -10.76
C VAL A 108 -2.26 0.42 -10.15
N CYS A 109 -2.16 -0.32 -9.04
CA CYS A 109 -0.87 -0.66 -8.45
C CYS A 109 -0.33 -1.94 -9.07
N ARG A 110 0.84 -1.87 -9.71
CA ARG A 110 1.57 -2.97 -10.33
C ARG A 110 2.80 -3.34 -9.50
N PHE A 111 3.10 -4.64 -9.49
CA PHE A 111 4.29 -5.18 -8.84
C PHE A 111 5.30 -5.61 -9.89
N TYR A 112 6.50 -5.06 -9.83
CA TYR A 112 7.65 -5.48 -10.63
C TYR A 112 8.61 -6.29 -9.76
N GLN A 113 9.25 -7.30 -10.33
CA GLN A 113 10.20 -8.15 -9.60
C GLN A 113 9.53 -8.81 -8.38
N GLN A 114 10.14 -8.83 -7.19
CA GLN A 114 9.64 -9.59 -6.04
C GLN A 114 9.56 -8.74 -4.75
N PRO A 115 8.64 -7.74 -4.68
CA PRO A 115 8.41 -7.02 -3.44
C PRO A 115 7.74 -7.94 -2.41
N ALA A 116 8.05 -7.72 -1.13
CA ALA A 116 7.26 -8.25 -0.04
C ALA A 116 6.27 -7.16 0.39
N VAL A 117 4.98 -7.49 0.41
CA VAL A 117 3.90 -6.57 0.79
C VAL A 117 2.99 -7.14 1.86
N ARG A 118 2.37 -6.27 2.66
CA ARG A 118 1.22 -6.57 3.51
C ARG A 118 0.07 -5.68 3.10
N TYR A 119 -1.12 -6.25 2.94
CA TYR A 119 -2.29 -5.51 2.47
C TYR A 119 -3.07 -4.93 3.64
N PHE A 120 -3.52 -3.67 3.49
CA PHE A 120 -4.55 -3.12 4.35
C PHE A 120 -5.91 -3.42 3.72
N ARG A 121 -6.68 -4.31 4.34
CA ARG A 121 -8.02 -4.69 3.87
C ARG A 121 -9.11 -3.98 4.65
N LEU A 122 -10.12 -3.51 3.93
CA LEU A 122 -11.38 -3.04 4.49
C LEU A 122 -12.28 -4.25 4.73
N GLN A 123 -12.59 -4.59 5.98
CA GLN A 123 -13.64 -5.57 6.26
C GLN A 123 -15.02 -4.95 5.98
N GLY A 124 -15.83 -5.61 5.15
CA GLY A 124 -17.21 -5.23 4.86
C GLY A 124 -17.50 -4.74 3.44
N SER A 125 -16.74 -5.21 2.42
CA SER A 125 -17.08 -4.99 0.99
C SER A 125 -17.81 -6.20 0.41
#